data_AF-A0A7Z9Y6X1-F1
#
_entry.id   AF-A0A7Z9Y6X1-F1
#
_cell.length_a   1.000
_cell.length_b   1.000
_cell.length_c   1.000
_cell.angle_alpha   90.00
_cell.angle_beta   90.00
_cell.angle_gamma   90.00
#
_symmetry.space_group_name_H-M   'P 1'
#
loop_
_entity.id
_entity.type
_entity.pdbx_description
1 polymer ?
#
loop_
_entity_poly.entity_id
_entity_poly.type
_entity_poly.pdbx_seq_one_letter_code
_entity_poly.pdbx_strand_id
1 'polypeptide(L)' 'MAENLWALRKKRNMKVGQLASKSGIPAKQIIAYEKGERIKVAHKARLARALFMDQEEIKWESEPEQKKKPKPKPAPKTK' A
#
# COMPACT_ATOMS: atom_id res chain seq x y z
N MET A 1 0.59 16.21 -5.43
CA MET A 1 -0.49 15.23 -5.71
C MET A 1 -0.40 14.14 -4.66
N ALA A 2 -1.52 13.75 -4.06
CA ALA A 2 -1.54 12.64 -3.11
C ALA A 2 -1.42 11.30 -3.86
N GLU A 3 -0.61 10.39 -3.34
CA GLU A 3 -0.33 9.10 -3.96
C GLU A 3 -0.86 7.94 -3.12
N ASN A 4 -1.03 6.77 -3.74
CA ASN A 4 -1.52 5.56 -3.08
C ASN A 4 -0.52 5.04 -2.04
N LEU A 5 -1.02 4.58 -0.89
CA LEU A 5 -0.18 4.10 0.22
C LEU A 5 0.79 2.99 -0.22
N TRP A 6 0.31 2.04 -1.03
CA TRP A 6 1.13 0.96 -1.55
C TRP A 6 2.24 1.44 -2.51
N ALA A 7 1.98 2.51 -3.27
CA ALA A 7 2.95 3.08 -4.20
C ALA A 7 4.07 3.80 -3.43
N LEU A 8 3.69 4.61 -2.43
CA LEU A 8 4.62 5.30 -1.52
C LEU A 8 5.49 4.30 -0.76
N ARG A 9 4.89 3.21 -0.27
CA ARG A 9 5.62 2.12 0.39
C ARG A 9 6.64 1.47 -0.55
N LYS A 10 6.27 1.20 -1.80
CA LYS A 10 7.17 0.62 -2.81
C LYS A 10 8.31 1.57 -3.19
N LYS A 11 8.02 2.87 -3.35
CA LYS A 11 9.05 3.90 -3.60
C LYS A 11 10.10 3.93 -2.50
N ARG A 12 9.69 3.71 -1.25
CA ARG A 12 10.60 3.64 -0.08
C ARG A 12 11.16 2.24 0.18
N ASN A 13 10.96 1.28 -0.74
CA ASN A 13 11.40 -0.11 -0.63
C ASN A 13 11.04 -0.78 0.71
N MET A 14 9.86 -0.44 1.26
CA MET A 14 9.45 -0.87 2.59
C MET A 14 8.42 -2.00 2.52
N LYS A 15 8.54 -3.02 3.37
CA LYS A 15 7.53 -4.09 3.46
C LYS A 15 6.36 -3.65 4.33
N VAL A 16 5.17 -4.23 4.12
CA VAL A 16 3.99 -3.97 4.96
C VAL A 16 4.29 -4.20 6.45
N GLY A 17 5.03 -5.27 6.79
CA GLY A 17 5.43 -5.54 8.18
C GLY A 17 6.38 -4.50 8.78
N GLN A 18 7.26 -3.91 7.97
CA GLN A 18 8.13 -2.82 8.42
C GLN A 18 7.34 -1.53 8.63
N LEU A 19 6.41 -1.22 7.71
CA LEU A 19 5.52 -0.06 7.86
C LEU A 19 4.61 -0.22 9.08
N ALA A 20 4.10 -1.44 9.35
CA ALA A 20 3.35 -1.77 10.54
C ALA A 20 4.14 -1.52 11.82
N SER A 21 5.39 -2.01 11.87
CA SER A 21 6.27 -1.84 13.02
C SER A 21 6.62 -0.37 13.28
N LYS A 22 6.85 0.42 12.23
CA LYS A 22 7.19 1.85 12.35
C LYS A 22 5.99 2.74 12.69
N SER A 23 4.82 2.44 12.13
CA SER A 23 3.60 3.24 12.33
C SER A 23 2.79 2.82 13.57
N GLY A 24 3.07 1.65 14.14
CA GLY A 24 2.27 1.04 15.20
C GLY A 24 0.88 0.60 14.74
N ILE A 25 0.66 0.45 13.42
CA ILE A 25 -0.61 0.03 12.84
C ILE A 25 -0.50 -1.44 12.43
N PRO A 26 -1.48 -2.30 12.75
CA PRO A 26 -1.45 -3.71 12.35
C PRO A 26 -1.29 -3.89 10.84
N ALA A 27 -0.45 -4.83 10.41
CA ALA A 27 -0.22 -5.12 8.99
C ALA A 27 -1.51 -5.45 8.23
N LYS A 28 -2.47 -6.16 8.87
CA LYS A 28 -3.80 -6.44 8.31
C LYS A 28 -4.55 -5.16 7.96
N GLN A 29 -4.48 -4.15 8.82
CA GLN A 29 -5.14 -2.87 8.62
C GLN A 29 -4.47 -2.07 7.50
N ILE A 30 -3.14 -2.08 7.43
CA ILE A 30 -2.40 -1.45 6.32
C ILE A 30 -2.79 -2.08 4.99
N ILE A 31 -2.87 -3.41 4.91
CA ILE A 31 -3.33 -4.12 3.70
C ILE A 31 -4.75 -3.69 3.32
N ALA A 32 -5.62 -3.47 4.30
CA ALA A 32 -6.97 -3.01 4.03
C ALA A 32 -7.00 -1.57 3.47
N TYR A 33 -6.16 -0.68 4.00
CA TYR A 33 -5.95 0.65 3.42
C TYR A 33 -5.38 0.60 1.99
N GLU A 34 -4.41 -0.29 1.74
CA GLU A 34 -3.85 -0.51 0.39
C GLU A 34 -4.88 -1.08 -0.60
N LYS A 35 -5.99 -1.66 -0.12
CA LYS A 35 -7.11 -2.15 -0.93
C LYS A 35 -8.22 -1.11 -1.16
N GLY A 36 -8.09 0.08 -0.59
CA GLY A 36 -9.10 1.14 -0.70
C GLY A 36 -10.02 1.30 0.49
N GLU A 37 -9.71 0.69 1.62
CA GLU A 37 -10.33 1.13 2.88
C GLU A 37 -9.85 2.55 3.24
N ARG A 38 -10.77 3.38 3.72
CA ARG A 38 -10.47 4.76 4.13
C ARG A 38 -9.57 4.79 5.37
N ILE A 39 -8.47 5.53 5.27
CA ILE A 39 -7.51 5.70 6.37
C ILE A 39 -8.11 6.60 7.44
N LYS A 40 -8.03 6.17 8.71
CA LYS A 40 -8.39 7.01 9.87
C LYS A 40 -7.41 8.15 10.04
N VAL A 41 -7.87 9.34 10.45
CA VAL A 41 -7.01 10.54 10.65
C VAL A 41 -5.78 10.24 11.52
N ALA A 42 -5.99 9.58 12.67
CA ALA A 42 -4.90 9.19 13.58
C ALA A 42 -3.89 8.22 12.93
N HIS A 43 -4.35 7.36 12.02
CA HIS A 43 -3.48 6.42 11.31
C HIS A 43 -2.73 7.11 10.18
N LYS A 44 -3.34 8.08 9.50
CA LYS A 44 -2.71 8.83 8.41
C LYS A 44 -1.45 9.56 8.87
N ALA A 45 -1.53 10.26 10.00
CA ALA A 45 -0.37 10.93 10.59
C ALA A 45 0.76 9.96 10.97
N ARG A 46 0.42 8.76 11.48
CA ARG A 46 1.40 7.71 11.82
C ARG A 46 2.05 7.09 10.58
N LEU A 47 1.26 6.85 9.52
CA LEU A 47 1.77 6.34 8.24
C LEU A 47 2.71 7.35 7.58
N ALA A 48 2.35 8.63 7.57
CA ALA A 48 3.18 9.72 7.05
C ALA A 48 4.52 9.80 7.76
N ARG A 49 4.52 9.79 9.10
CA ARG A 49 5.74 9.74 9.92
C ARG A 49 6.58 8.49 9.63
N ALA A 50 5.96 7.33 9.52
CA ALA A 50 6.68 6.08 9.22
C ALA A 50 7.29 6.04 7.81
N LEU A 51 6.70 6.78 6.87
CA LEU A 51 7.14 6.92 5.49
C LEU A 51 8.07 8.13 5.26
N PHE A 52 8.34 8.93 6.29
CA PHE A 52 9.14 10.17 6.22
C PHE A 52 8.62 11.12 5.13
N MET A 53 7.34 11.45 5.22
CA MET A 53 6.62 12.31 4.27
C MET A 53 5.45 13.02 4.97
N ASP A 54 4.81 13.94 4.27
CA ASP A 54 3.64 14.64 4.79
C ASP A 54 2.36 13.85 4.61
N GLN A 55 1.40 14.05 5.52
CA GLN A 55 0.10 13.38 5.45
C GLN A 55 -0.73 13.81 4.22
N GLU A 56 -0.42 14.95 3.62
CA GLU A 56 -1.06 15.45 2.41
C GLU A 56 -0.61 14.69 1.15
N GLU A 57 0.57 14.06 1.22
CA GLU A 57 1.09 13.21 0.14
C GLU A 57 0.43 11.83 0.11
N ILE A 58 -0.26 11.43 1.18
CA ILE A 58 -0.96 10.15 1.27
C ILE A 58 -2.43 10.33 0.89
N LYS A 59 -2.94 9.55 -0.08
CA LYS A 59 -4.37 9.50 -0.36
C LYS A 59 -5.16 8.95 0.83
N TRP A 60 -6.31 9.55 1.13
CA TRP A 60 -7.21 9.08 2.18
C TRP A 60 -7.79 7.69 1.89
N GLU A 61 -8.01 7.39 0.62
CA GLU A 61 -8.48 6.11 0.10
C GLU A 61 -7.50 5.73 -1.01
N SER A 62 -6.74 4.65 -0.81
CA SER A 62 -5.81 4.19 -1.85
C SER A 62 -6.56 3.37 -2.88
N GLU A 63 -6.23 3.52 -4.14
CA GLU A 63 -6.77 2.59 -5.14
C GLU A 63 -6.16 1.21 -4.89
N PRO A 64 -6.98 0.13 -4.89
CA PRO A 64 -6.46 -1.21 -4.73
C PRO A 64 -5.38 -1.46 -5.75
N GLU A 65 -4.23 -1.98 -5.31
CA GLU A 65 -3.20 -2.39 -6.24
C GLU A 65 -3.83 -3.39 -7.22
N GLN A 66 -3.98 -3.00 -8.48
CA GLN A 66 -4.42 -3.91 -9.54
C GLN A 66 -3.38 -5.02 -9.59
N LYS A 67 -3.68 -6.15 -8.93
CA LYS A 67 -2.91 -7.37 -9.07
C LYS A 67 -2.86 -7.63 -10.56
N LYS A 68 -1.70 -7.38 -11.19
CA LYS A 68 -1.47 -7.77 -12.59
C LYS A 68 -1.92 -9.22 -12.65
N LYS A 69 -3.05 -9.49 -13.32
CA LYS A 69 -3.52 -10.86 -13.52
C LYS A 69 -2.30 -11.63 -14.03
N PRO A 70 -1.95 -12.79 -13.45
CA PRO A 70 -0.86 -13.58 -14.03
C PRO A 70 -1.20 -13.75 -15.50
N LYS A 71 -0.31 -13.30 -16.39
CA LYS A 71 -0.49 -13.52 -17.83
C LYS A 71 -0.78 -15.02 -17.99
N PRO A 72 -1.85 -15.42 -18.70
CA PRO A 72 -2.11 -16.82 -18.91
C PRO A 72 -0.83 -17.42 -19.52
N LYS A 73 -0.27 -18.46 -18.87
CA LYS A 73 0.85 -19.21 -19.44
C LYS A 73 0.40 -19.66 -20.83
N PRO A 74 1.16 -19.42 -21.92
CA PRO A 74 0.79 -19.96 -23.22
C PRO A 74 0.67 -21.48 -23.08
N ALA A 75 -0.47 -22.03 -23.49
CA ALA A 75 -0.70 -23.47 -23.45
C ALA A 75 0.38 -24.19 -24.27
N PRO A 76 0.92 -25.33 -23.80
CA PRO A 76 1.86 -26.10 -24.60
C PRO A 76 1.12 -26.62 -25.84
N LYS A 77 1.62 -26.24 -27.03
CA LYS A 77 1.16 -26.84 -28.29
C LYS A 77 1.66 -28.29 -28.33
N THR A 78 0.78 -29.24 -28.11
CA THR A 78 1.02 -30.66 -28.42
C THR A 78 1.11 -30.84 -29.93
N LYS A 79 2.16 -31.54 -30.36
CA LYS A 79 2.52 -31.88 -31.73
C LYS A 79 1.72 -33.08 -32.22
#